data_AF-A0A1H0ZNG5-F1
#
_entry.id   AF-A0A1H0ZNG5-F1
#
_cell.length_a   1.000
_cell.length_b   1.000
_cell.length_c   1.000
_cell.angle_alpha   90.00
_cell.angle_beta   90.00
_cell.angle_gamma   90.00
#
_symmetry.space_group_name_H-M   'P 1'
#
loop_
_entity.id
_entity.type
_entity.pdbx_description
1 polymer ?
#
loop_
_entity_poly.entity_id
_entity_poly.type
_entity_poly.pdbx_seq_one_letter_code
_entity_poly.pdbx_strand_id
1 'polypeptide(L)'
;MPVAPLSRRRSAALACLALGLSTALLSGCALLEGPQPETPERTEAPAPETAPELVPGGTAEENLPYFTEVLRTFSAGAEPVQGAPIVQAVADAGFDRSAMQVSFDQSKTNLPADNIFVSVRIGSDCLIGQVVAEDRSFVARNEPAVGPSGDICLIGETAPIG
;
A
#
# COMPACT_ATOMS: atom_id res chain seq x y z
N MET A 1 75.89 14.55 17.17
CA MET A 1 75.18 14.16 15.93
C MET A 1 73.72 13.90 16.27
N PRO A 2 72.75 14.68 15.75
CA PRO A 2 71.34 14.46 16.06
C PRO A 2 70.80 13.28 15.24
N VAL A 3 70.22 12.29 15.92
CA VAL A 3 69.55 11.16 15.29
C VAL A 3 68.17 11.63 14.82
N ALA A 4 67.96 11.70 13.50
CA ALA A 4 66.71 12.15 12.90
C ALA A 4 65.55 11.16 13.15
N PRO A 5 64.30 11.64 13.34
CA PRO A 5 63.17 10.81 13.74
C PRO A 5 62.55 10.11 12.53
N LEU A 6 63.17 9.01 12.07
CA LEU A 6 62.68 8.20 10.95
C LEU A 6 61.42 7.38 11.30
N SER A 7 61.15 7.14 12.59
CA SER A 7 60.03 6.32 13.07
C SER A 7 58.66 7.00 12.89
N ARG A 8 58.53 8.30 13.22
CA ARG A 8 57.25 9.03 13.11
C ARG A 8 56.76 9.17 11.67
N ARG A 9 57.66 9.30 10.70
CA ARG A 9 57.31 9.45 9.28
C ARG A 9 56.77 8.16 8.67
N ARG A 10 57.28 7.00 9.10
CA ARG A 10 56.80 5.69 8.63
C ARG A 10 55.43 5.33 9.21
N SER A 11 55.19 5.65 10.49
CA SER A 11 53.88 5.44 11.13
C SER A 11 52.78 6.31 10.52
N ALA A 12 53.08 7.57 10.16
CA ALA A 12 52.13 8.45 9.50
C ALA A 12 51.77 7.97 8.08
N ALA A 13 52.75 7.48 7.31
CA ALA A 13 52.50 6.96 5.96
C ALA A 13 51.63 5.70 5.97
N LEU A 14 51.84 4.79 6.92
CA LEU A 14 51.02 3.59 7.08
C LEU A 14 49.58 3.90 7.52
N ALA A 15 49.40 4.90 8.40
CA ALA A 15 48.06 5.35 8.81
C ALA A 15 47.26 5.97 7.65
N CYS A 16 47.91 6.77 6.79
CA CYS A 16 47.26 7.33 5.61
C CYS A 16 46.87 6.25 4.58
N LEU A 17 47.70 5.23 4.39
CA LEU A 17 47.41 4.11 3.49
C LEU A 17 46.24 3.26 3.99
N ALA A 18 46.20 2.96 5.29
CA ALA A 18 45.09 2.24 5.91
C ALA A 18 43.77 3.03 5.81
N LEU A 19 43.81 4.34 6.03
CA LEU A 19 42.62 5.20 5.92
C LEU A 19 42.11 5.28 4.48
N GLY A 20 43.00 5.41 3.48
CA GLY A 20 42.64 5.42 2.06
C GLY A 20 42.02 4.10 1.57
N LEU A 21 42.57 2.98 2.02
CA LEU A 21 42.03 1.65 1.68
C LEU A 21 40.65 1.43 2.34
N SER A 22 40.47 1.92 3.57
CA SER A 22 39.18 1.87 4.27
C SER A 22 38.12 2.69 3.55
N THR A 23 38.45 3.90 3.11
CA THR A 23 37.50 4.75 2.35
C THR A 23 37.10 4.12 1.02
N ALA A 24 38.03 3.43 0.33
CA ALA A 24 37.74 2.75 -0.93
C ALA A 24 36.87 1.48 -0.74
N LEU A 25 37.05 0.76 0.38
CA LEU A 25 36.24 -0.42 0.72
C LEU A 25 34.82 -0.04 1.18
N LEU A 26 34.62 1.12 1.82
CA LEU A 26 33.29 1.59 2.23
C LEU A 26 32.47 2.22 1.08
N SER A 27 33.09 2.62 -0.03
CA SER A 27 32.38 3.21 -1.19
C SER A 27 31.77 2.19 -2.17
N GLY A 28 31.88 0.89 -1.89
CA GLY A 28 31.47 -0.16 -2.83
C GLY A 28 29.99 -0.15 -3.20
N CYS A 29 29.09 0.31 -2.30
CA CYS A 29 27.64 0.27 -2.57
C CYS A 29 27.09 1.44 -3.39
N ALA A 30 27.87 2.51 -3.60
CA ALA A 30 27.42 3.68 -4.36
C ALA A 30 27.92 3.70 -5.81
N LEU A 31 28.88 2.82 -6.16
CA LEU A 31 29.48 2.74 -7.51
C LEU A 31 28.83 1.68 -8.40
N LEU A 32 27.95 0.85 -7.84
CA LEU A 32 27.12 -0.07 -8.60
C LEU A 32 25.83 0.67 -8.95
N GLU A 33 25.74 1.16 -10.19
CA GLU A 33 24.44 1.43 -10.84
C GLU A 33 23.70 0.07 -10.86
N GLY A 34 22.97 -0.22 -9.78
CA GLY A 34 22.12 -1.39 -9.69
C GLY A 34 20.96 -1.28 -10.68
N PRO A 35 20.24 -2.39 -10.94
CA PRO A 35 19.01 -2.31 -11.70
C PRO A 35 18.09 -1.26 -11.07
N GLN A 36 17.67 -0.28 -11.87
CA GLN A 36 16.72 0.72 -11.42
C GLN A 36 15.36 0.01 -11.25
N PRO A 37 14.70 0.11 -10.08
CA PRO A 37 13.41 -0.51 -9.90
C PRO A 37 12.40 0.16 -10.83
N GLU A 38 11.89 -0.60 -11.79
CA GLU A 38 10.74 -0.20 -12.60
C GLU A 38 9.47 -0.38 -11.76
N THR A 39 8.64 0.67 -11.68
CA THR A 39 7.33 0.55 -11.03
C THR A 39 6.39 -0.10 -12.03
N PRO A 40 5.83 -1.29 -11.75
CA PRO A 40 4.87 -1.91 -12.65
C PRO A 40 3.63 -1.02 -12.77
N GLU A 41 3.12 -0.89 -13.99
CA GLU A 41 1.91 -0.12 -14.25
C GLU A 41 0.70 -0.79 -13.58
N ARG A 42 -0.09 -0.02 -12.83
CA ARG A 42 -1.32 -0.53 -12.22
C ARG A 42 -2.36 -0.74 -13.31
N THR A 43 -2.69 -1.99 -13.57
CA THR A 43 -3.79 -2.34 -14.48
C THR A 43 -5.12 -2.30 -13.73
N GLU A 44 -6.00 -1.39 -14.15
CA GLU A 44 -7.41 -1.40 -13.74
C GLU A 44 -8.16 -2.56 -14.39
N ALA A 45 -9.18 -3.07 -13.69
CA ALA A 45 -10.05 -4.09 -14.26
C ALA A 45 -10.80 -3.50 -15.47
N PRO A 46 -10.82 -4.18 -16.64
CA PRO A 46 -11.53 -3.69 -17.82
C PRO A 46 -13.03 -3.57 -17.53
N ALA A 47 -13.69 -2.64 -18.21
CA ALA A 47 -15.13 -2.50 -18.13
C ALA A 47 -15.82 -3.80 -18.56
N PRO A 48 -16.76 -4.35 -17.76
CA PRO A 48 -17.47 -5.55 -18.13
C PRO A 48 -18.46 -5.24 -19.26
N GLU A 49 -18.69 -6.22 -20.13
CA GLU A 49 -19.65 -6.08 -21.23
C GLU A 49 -21.10 -5.99 -20.73
N THR A 50 -21.38 -6.64 -19.60
CA THR A 50 -22.67 -6.60 -18.90
C THR A 50 -22.46 -6.02 -17.51
N ALA A 51 -23.30 -5.07 -17.11
CA ALA A 51 -23.24 -4.50 -15.77
C ALA A 51 -23.47 -5.61 -14.73
N PRO A 52 -22.53 -5.84 -13.79
CA PRO A 52 -22.72 -6.82 -12.74
C PRO A 52 -23.82 -6.36 -11.78
N GLU A 53 -24.48 -7.31 -11.15
CA GLU A 53 -25.51 -7.06 -10.13
C GLU A 53 -25.06 -7.67 -8.81
N LEU A 54 -25.51 -7.09 -7.70
CA LEU A 54 -25.32 -7.69 -6.37
C LEU A 54 -26.02 -9.05 -6.34
N VAL A 55 -25.36 -10.06 -5.78
CA VAL A 55 -25.92 -11.38 -5.50
C VAL A 55 -26.22 -11.47 -3.99
N PRO A 56 -27.48 -11.22 -3.55
CA PRO A 56 -27.81 -11.21 -2.13
C PRO A 56 -27.60 -12.59 -1.51
N GLY A 57 -26.83 -12.64 -0.41
CA GLY A 57 -26.47 -13.91 0.24
C GLY A 57 -25.44 -14.75 -0.53
N GLY A 58 -24.90 -14.24 -1.64
CA GLY A 58 -23.78 -14.85 -2.36
C GLY A 58 -22.45 -14.72 -1.61
N THR A 59 -21.44 -15.39 -2.13
CA THR A 59 -20.06 -15.37 -1.65
C THR A 59 -19.33 -14.06 -1.99
N ALA A 60 -18.15 -13.85 -1.40
CA ALA A 60 -17.27 -12.75 -1.78
C ALA A 60 -16.86 -12.86 -3.26
N GLU A 61 -16.51 -14.06 -3.73
CA GLU A 61 -16.10 -14.29 -5.12
C GLU A 61 -17.22 -13.95 -6.11
N GLU A 62 -18.46 -14.35 -5.82
CA GLU A 62 -19.63 -14.03 -6.66
C GLU A 62 -19.94 -12.53 -6.71
N ASN A 63 -19.69 -11.81 -5.61
CA ASN A 63 -19.94 -10.36 -5.51
C ASN A 63 -18.74 -9.49 -5.91
N LEU A 64 -17.57 -10.07 -6.18
CA LEU A 64 -16.37 -9.32 -6.58
C LEU A 64 -16.58 -8.46 -7.84
N PRO A 65 -17.21 -8.96 -8.93
CA PRO A 65 -17.48 -8.12 -10.10
C PRO A 65 -18.34 -6.89 -9.77
N TYR A 66 -19.39 -7.06 -8.95
CA TYR A 66 -20.26 -5.96 -8.55
C TYR A 66 -19.54 -4.95 -7.67
N PHE A 67 -18.80 -5.41 -6.66
CA PHE A 67 -17.98 -4.53 -5.81
C PHE A 67 -16.92 -3.76 -6.62
N THR A 68 -16.32 -4.40 -7.62
CA THR A 68 -15.39 -3.74 -8.55
C THR A 68 -16.08 -2.61 -9.32
N GLU A 69 -17.32 -2.82 -9.79
CA GLU A 69 -18.10 -1.79 -10.49
C GLU A 69 -18.49 -0.62 -9.58
N VAL A 70 -18.81 -0.89 -8.32
CA VAL A 70 -19.10 0.15 -7.31
C VAL A 70 -17.88 1.06 -7.12
N LEU A 71 -16.68 0.48 -6.98
CA LEU A 71 -15.45 1.26 -6.88
C LEU A 71 -15.14 1.99 -8.19
N ARG A 72 -15.37 1.39 -9.36
CA ARG A 72 -15.22 2.08 -10.64
C ARG A 72 -16.10 3.32 -10.72
N THR A 73 -17.37 3.17 -10.35
CA THR A 73 -18.35 4.25 -10.37
C THR A 73 -17.94 5.37 -9.41
N PHE A 74 -17.47 5.01 -8.21
CA PHE A 74 -16.91 5.98 -7.25
C PHE A 74 -15.68 6.71 -7.82
N SER A 75 -14.73 5.95 -8.38
CA SER A 75 -13.50 6.50 -8.98
C SER A 75 -13.78 7.45 -10.14
N ALA A 76 -14.79 7.18 -10.96
CA ALA A 76 -15.22 8.07 -12.05
C ALA A 76 -15.97 9.33 -11.56
N GLY A 77 -16.43 9.34 -10.30
CA GLY A 77 -17.14 10.45 -9.68
C GLY A 77 -16.25 11.60 -9.20
N ALA A 78 -16.87 12.58 -8.54
CA ALA A 78 -16.19 13.76 -7.98
C ALA A 78 -16.08 13.75 -6.45
N GLU A 79 -16.66 12.74 -5.78
CA GLU A 79 -16.59 12.63 -4.33
C GLU A 79 -15.14 12.53 -3.83
N PRO A 80 -14.82 13.11 -2.66
CA PRO A 80 -13.48 13.03 -2.09
C PRO A 80 -13.07 11.59 -1.86
N VAL A 81 -11.84 11.22 -2.24
CA VAL A 81 -11.24 9.92 -1.93
C VAL A 81 -10.89 9.88 -0.44
N GLN A 82 -11.92 9.63 0.37
CA GLN A 82 -11.88 9.54 1.83
C GLN A 82 -12.73 8.34 2.26
N GLY A 83 -12.47 7.83 3.45
CA GLY A 83 -13.11 6.62 3.97
C GLY A 83 -14.63 6.74 4.04
N ALA A 84 -15.15 7.85 4.57
CA ALA A 84 -16.60 8.03 4.71
C ALA A 84 -17.36 8.04 3.36
N PRO A 85 -16.96 8.82 2.34
CA PRO A 85 -17.58 8.75 1.01
C PRO A 85 -17.52 7.36 0.36
N ILE A 86 -16.37 6.66 0.47
CA ILE A 86 -16.22 5.32 -0.11
C ILE A 86 -17.13 4.32 0.59
N VAL A 87 -17.14 4.32 1.93
CA VAL A 87 -18.02 3.46 2.74
C VAL A 87 -19.50 3.76 2.46
N GLN A 88 -19.85 5.02 2.24
CA GLN A 88 -21.21 5.40 1.85
C GLN A 88 -21.58 4.82 0.48
N ALA A 89 -20.72 4.97 -0.53
CA ALA A 89 -20.96 4.42 -1.86
C ALA A 89 -21.11 2.88 -1.84
N VAL A 90 -20.28 2.18 -1.06
CA VAL A 90 -20.37 0.72 -0.90
C VAL A 90 -21.64 0.31 -0.14
N ALA A 91 -22.05 1.07 0.86
CA ALA A 91 -23.29 0.79 1.61
C ALA A 91 -24.55 1.06 0.77
N ASP A 92 -24.55 2.13 -0.03
CA ASP A 92 -25.66 2.47 -0.94
C ASP A 92 -25.82 1.43 -2.05
N ALA A 93 -24.74 0.73 -2.42
CA ALA A 93 -24.77 -0.42 -3.31
C ALA A 93 -25.37 -1.68 -2.67
N GLY A 94 -25.73 -1.64 -1.37
CA GLY A 94 -26.44 -2.72 -0.68
C GLY A 94 -25.53 -3.68 0.11
N PHE A 95 -24.23 -3.42 0.22
CA PHE A 95 -23.37 -4.17 1.12
C PHE A 95 -23.61 -3.79 2.59
N ASP A 96 -23.49 -4.76 3.50
CA ASP A 96 -23.71 -4.55 4.93
C ASP A 96 -22.61 -3.66 5.55
N ARG A 97 -22.98 -2.46 5.98
CA ARG A 97 -22.08 -1.51 6.64
C ARG A 97 -21.43 -2.07 7.90
N SER A 98 -22.11 -2.94 8.65
CA SER A 98 -21.57 -3.54 9.87
C SER A 98 -20.45 -4.55 9.61
N ALA A 99 -20.36 -5.06 8.36
CA ALA A 99 -19.31 -5.94 7.90
C ALA A 99 -18.14 -5.18 7.24
N MET A 100 -18.18 -3.84 7.22
CA MET A 100 -17.16 -3.03 6.55
C MET A 100 -15.99 -2.69 7.46
N GLN A 101 -14.83 -2.46 6.85
CA GLN A 101 -13.67 -1.86 7.48
C GLN A 101 -13.05 -0.84 6.53
N VAL A 102 -12.49 0.25 7.05
CA VAL A 102 -11.88 1.31 6.23
C VAL A 102 -10.61 1.83 6.88
N SER A 103 -9.61 2.22 6.07
CA SER A 103 -8.39 2.86 6.57
C SER A 103 -8.66 4.30 7.03
N PHE A 104 -7.73 4.86 7.81
CA PHE A 104 -7.76 6.28 8.17
C PHE A 104 -7.46 7.19 6.97
N ASP A 105 -8.09 8.36 6.95
CA ASP A 105 -7.88 9.39 5.91
C ASP A 105 -6.54 10.12 6.02
N GLN A 106 -5.86 10.00 7.16
CA GLN A 106 -4.60 10.66 7.45
C GLN A 106 -3.64 9.74 8.19
N SER A 107 -2.35 9.97 7.98
CA SER A 107 -1.27 9.38 8.78
C SER A 107 -1.25 9.94 10.20
N LYS A 108 -0.48 9.31 11.09
CA LYS A 108 -0.26 9.83 12.46
C LYS A 108 0.50 11.18 12.48
N THR A 109 1.07 11.62 11.35
CA THR A 109 1.69 12.95 11.19
C THR A 109 0.77 13.94 10.47
N ASN A 110 -0.52 13.66 10.36
CA ASN A 110 -1.54 14.50 9.72
C ASN A 110 -1.29 14.78 8.23
N LEU A 111 -0.68 13.81 7.53
CA LEU A 111 -0.61 13.84 6.06
C LEU A 111 -1.82 13.09 5.51
N PRO A 112 -2.48 13.58 4.44
CA PRO A 112 -3.51 12.82 3.74
C PRO A 112 -2.99 11.45 3.33
N ALA A 113 -3.82 10.43 3.42
CA ALA A 113 -3.48 9.10 2.95
C ALA A 113 -3.45 9.09 1.40
N ASP A 114 -2.35 8.58 0.83
CA ASP A 114 -2.22 8.43 -0.63
C ASP A 114 -3.20 7.38 -1.18
N ASN A 115 -3.63 6.45 -0.33
CA ASN A 115 -4.53 5.36 -0.66
C ASN A 115 -5.53 5.16 0.47
N ILE A 116 -6.80 5.01 0.11
CA ILE A 116 -7.86 4.60 1.02
C ILE A 116 -8.22 3.14 0.73
N PHE A 117 -8.19 2.31 1.78
CA PHE A 117 -8.62 0.93 1.72
C PHE A 117 -10.02 0.81 2.32
N VAL A 118 -10.90 0.10 1.63
CA VAL A 118 -12.22 -0.29 2.12
C VAL A 118 -12.35 -1.80 1.98
N SER A 119 -13.10 -2.43 2.88
CA SER A 119 -13.42 -3.85 2.72
C SER A 119 -14.84 -4.16 3.16
N VAL A 120 -15.38 -5.27 2.67
CA VAL A 120 -16.63 -5.88 3.11
C VAL A 120 -16.37 -7.35 3.41
N ARG A 121 -16.65 -7.79 4.62
CA ARG A 121 -16.57 -9.21 4.98
C ARG A 121 -17.81 -9.96 4.53
N ILE A 122 -17.64 -11.08 3.84
CA ILE A 122 -18.71 -11.99 3.43
C ILE A 122 -18.29 -13.42 3.78
N GLY A 123 -18.89 -13.98 4.83
CA GLY A 123 -18.48 -15.29 5.34
C GLY A 123 -17.07 -15.27 5.92
N SER A 124 -16.19 -16.12 5.38
CA SER A 124 -14.77 -16.21 5.75
C SER A 124 -13.86 -15.34 4.88
N ASP A 125 -14.42 -14.64 3.91
CA ASP A 125 -13.67 -13.92 2.88
C ASP A 125 -13.99 -12.43 2.93
N CYS A 126 -13.14 -11.64 2.30
CA CYS A 126 -13.18 -10.20 2.28
C CYS A 126 -13.08 -9.70 0.84
N LEU A 127 -14.03 -8.86 0.46
CA LEU A 127 -13.86 -7.97 -0.68
C LEU A 127 -13.02 -6.79 -0.23
N ILE A 128 -11.83 -6.62 -0.78
CA ILE A 128 -10.91 -5.54 -0.43
C ILE A 128 -10.76 -4.61 -1.64
N GLY A 129 -11.05 -3.34 -1.41
CA GLY A 129 -10.89 -2.24 -2.34
C GLY A 129 -9.77 -1.30 -1.92
N GLN A 130 -9.02 -0.79 -2.88
CA GLN A 130 -8.10 0.32 -2.69
C GLN A 130 -8.41 1.39 -3.73
N VAL A 131 -8.47 2.64 -3.31
CA VAL A 131 -8.61 3.82 -4.19
C VAL A 131 -7.46 4.77 -3.92
N VAL A 132 -6.76 5.19 -4.96
CA VAL A 132 -5.65 6.14 -4.89
C VAL A 132 -6.19 7.56 -4.87
N ALA A 133 -5.69 8.40 -3.96
CA ALA A 133 -6.18 9.77 -3.84
C ALA A 133 -5.73 10.67 -5.01
N GLU A 134 -4.53 10.46 -5.54
CA GLU A 134 -3.92 11.31 -6.58
C GLU A 134 -4.59 11.14 -7.95
N ASP A 135 -4.65 9.92 -8.47
CA ASP A 135 -5.13 9.62 -9.83
C ASP A 135 -6.52 8.95 -9.85
N ARG A 136 -7.10 8.69 -8.68
CA ARG A 136 -8.39 8.00 -8.49
C ARG A 136 -8.41 6.56 -9.03
N SER A 137 -7.25 6.00 -9.39
CA SER A 137 -7.17 4.61 -9.80
C SER A 137 -7.58 3.69 -8.67
N PHE A 138 -8.16 2.54 -9.02
CA PHE A 138 -8.68 1.61 -8.02
C PHE A 138 -8.35 0.17 -8.35
N VAL A 139 -8.42 -0.66 -7.31
CA VAL A 139 -8.30 -2.11 -7.43
C VAL A 139 -9.22 -2.79 -6.43
N ALA A 140 -9.79 -3.91 -6.83
CA ALA A 140 -10.60 -4.77 -5.98
C ALA A 140 -10.07 -6.21 -6.02
N ARG A 141 -10.09 -6.90 -4.88
CA ARG A 141 -9.67 -8.31 -4.74
C ARG A 141 -10.59 -9.04 -3.77
N ASN A 142 -10.76 -10.34 -3.99
CA ASN A 142 -11.29 -11.25 -2.98
C ASN A 142 -10.10 -11.89 -2.26
N GLU A 143 -10.05 -11.79 -0.94
CA GLU A 143 -9.00 -12.37 -0.11
C GLU A 143 -9.61 -13.02 1.14
N PRO A 144 -9.03 -14.10 1.68
CA PRO A 144 -9.50 -14.68 2.94
C PRO A 144 -9.39 -13.68 4.10
N ALA A 145 -10.37 -13.67 4.99
CA ALA A 145 -10.27 -12.96 6.25
C ALA A 145 -9.16 -13.57 7.11
N VAL A 146 -8.46 -12.71 7.87
CA VAL A 146 -7.32 -13.10 8.69
C VAL A 146 -7.64 -13.03 10.18
N GLY A 147 -6.68 -13.45 11.01
CA GLY A 147 -6.81 -13.47 12.46
C GLY A 147 -7.44 -14.76 12.99
N PRO A 148 -7.37 -14.99 14.31
CA PRO A 148 -7.84 -16.23 14.94
C PRO A 148 -9.36 -16.42 14.83
N SER A 149 -10.11 -15.32 14.69
CA SER A 149 -11.57 -15.33 14.56
C SER A 149 -12.05 -15.28 13.09
N GLY A 150 -11.14 -15.10 12.12
CA GLY A 150 -11.50 -15.00 10.70
C GLY A 150 -12.39 -13.80 10.37
N ASP A 151 -12.20 -12.67 11.06
CA ASP A 151 -13.05 -11.48 10.97
C ASP A 151 -12.29 -10.20 10.56
N ILE A 152 -10.98 -10.29 10.38
CA ILE A 152 -10.13 -9.14 10.02
C ILE A 152 -9.95 -9.12 8.49
N CYS A 153 -10.37 -8.03 7.85
CA CYS A 153 -10.17 -7.83 6.42
C CYS A 153 -9.00 -6.86 6.15
N LEU A 154 -8.86 -5.82 6.98
CA LEU A 154 -7.74 -4.88 6.91
C LEU A 154 -6.82 -5.08 8.12
N ILE A 155 -5.54 -5.33 7.85
CA ILE A 155 -4.55 -5.55 8.90
C ILE A 155 -4.19 -4.21 9.55
N GLY A 156 -4.42 -4.09 10.85
CA GLY A 156 -4.10 -2.92 11.65
C GLY A 156 -5.34 -2.33 12.34
N GLU A 157 -5.18 -1.11 12.86
CA GLU A 157 -6.31 -0.32 13.38
C GLU A 157 -7.05 0.33 12.21
N THR A 158 -8.38 0.20 12.19
CA THR A 158 -9.24 0.75 11.15
C THR A 158 -9.98 1.99 11.68
N ALA A 159 -10.37 2.87 10.78
CA ALA A 159 -11.16 4.03 11.14
C ALA A 159 -12.60 3.60 11.50
N PRO A 160 -13.25 4.29 12.46
CA PRO A 160 -14.62 4.01 12.82
C PRO A 160 -15.58 4.29 11.66
N ILE A 161 -16.54 3.39 11.47
CA ILE A 161 -17.59 3.50 10.47
C ILE A 161 -18.90 3.86 11.18
N GLY A 162 -19.50 4.99 10.78
CA GLY A 162 -20.75 5.53 11.33
C GLY A 162 -21.96 5.38 10.42
#